data_AF-A0A3M6TV96-F1
#
_entry.id   AF-A0A3M6TV96-F1
#
_cell.length_a   1.000
_cell.length_b   1.000
_cell.length_c   1.000
_cell.angle_alpha   90.00
_cell.angle_beta   90.00
_cell.angle_gamma   90.00
#
_symmetry.space_group_name_H-M   'P 1'
#
loop_
_entity.id
_entity.type
_entity.pdbx_description
1 polymer ?
#
loop_
_entity_poly.entity_id
_entity_poly.type
_entity_poly.pdbx_seq_one_letter_code
_entity_poly.pdbx_strand_id
1 'polypeptide(L)'
;MAAIRISLRSIFPSGIKTFHSSGCPRLQISVQYSSAAQLALRGILDSQLSDIHQAGTWKDERVITTKQAPEIAVHGQTEKLLNFCANNYLGLSSHPEVIQAAKDALDKYGNGLSSVRFICGTQDLHKELEEKISRFHEREDTILYACCFDANAGLFEALMTPDDAILSDELNHASIIDGIRLSKAKKFRYKNKDMKDLEEKLKEAEGARMKLIVTDGVFSMDGKVAPLNELCDLAEKYGALTFIDECHATGFLGDTGRGTEEYLNCMGRVDIINSTLGKALGGGAGGYTTGPKQLIDLLRQKSRPYLFSNTLPPPVVFDLLMNGSDLIKKVAENTKLFRTKMTAAGFHIIGDGHPITPVMLGDARLAVEFADEMLDRGIYVIGFTFPVVPKGQARIRVQISAAHSTEEIDRCVEAFIDVGKKKGVI
;
A
#
# COMPACT_ATOMS: atom_id res chain seq x y z
N MET A 1 33.80 37.43 0.85
CA MET A 1 33.50 36.04 0.43
C MET A 1 34.33 35.10 1.27
N ALA A 2 33.76 34.56 2.35
CA ALA A 2 34.41 33.56 3.20
C ALA A 2 33.62 32.25 3.05
N ALA A 3 34.22 31.28 2.38
CA ALA A 3 33.65 29.95 2.20
C ALA A 3 33.84 29.14 3.50
N ILE A 4 32.74 28.78 4.15
CA ILE A 4 32.75 27.84 5.27
C ILE A 4 32.85 26.43 4.67
N ARG A 5 34.05 25.84 4.70
CA ARG A 5 34.25 24.40 4.49
C ARG A 5 33.96 23.66 5.79
N ILE A 6 32.84 22.96 5.88
CA ILE A 6 32.61 21.99 6.95
C ILE A 6 33.29 20.68 6.55
N SER A 7 34.32 20.29 7.31
CA SER A 7 35.02 19.01 7.16
C SER A 7 34.24 17.90 7.87
N LEU A 8 33.73 16.92 7.14
CA LEU A 8 32.99 15.74 7.63
C LEU A 8 33.88 14.71 8.38
N ARG A 9 35.07 15.08 8.84
CA ARG A 9 36.03 14.14 9.49
C ARG A 9 35.92 14.05 11.01
N SER A 10 34.94 14.69 11.66
CA SER A 10 34.81 14.66 13.13
C SER A 10 33.83 13.62 13.70
N ILE A 11 33.20 12.77 12.87
CA ILE A 11 32.16 11.83 13.34
C ILE A 11 32.68 10.41 13.64
N PHE A 12 33.93 10.07 13.31
CA PHE A 12 34.48 8.74 13.63
C PHE A 12 35.87 8.84 14.25
N PRO A 13 36.03 8.68 15.58
CA PRO A 13 37.33 8.38 16.16
C PRO A 13 37.75 6.99 15.71
N SER A 14 38.91 6.93 15.08
CA SER A 14 39.67 5.71 14.79
C SER A 14 39.97 4.94 16.08
N GLY A 15 39.42 3.73 16.22
CA GLY A 15 39.79 2.82 17.29
C GLY A 15 38.78 1.69 17.46
N ILE A 16 38.99 0.59 16.75
CA ILE A 16 38.26 -0.65 17.00
C ILE A 16 38.73 -1.18 18.37
N LYS A 17 37.89 -1.01 19.39
CA LYS A 17 37.90 -1.83 20.60
C LYS A 17 36.52 -2.46 20.73
N THR A 18 36.53 -3.76 20.92
CA THR A 18 35.39 -4.65 21.16
C THR A 18 34.46 -4.08 22.23
N PHE A 19 33.23 -3.74 21.85
CA PHE A 19 32.17 -3.39 22.81
C PHE A 19 31.58 -4.68 23.39
N HIS A 20 31.99 -5.02 24.60
CA HIS A 20 31.17 -5.83 25.51
C HIS A 20 30.02 -4.98 26.06
N SER A 21 28.90 -5.64 26.33
CA SER A 21 27.66 -5.09 26.86
C SER A 21 27.88 -4.33 28.17
N SER A 22 27.85 -3.01 28.12
CA SER A 22 27.56 -2.15 29.27
C SER A 22 26.85 -0.90 28.78
N GLY A 23 25.77 -0.54 29.49
CA GLY A 23 24.68 0.31 29.03
C GLY A 23 25.09 1.59 28.33
N CYS A 24 24.48 1.82 27.15
CA CYS A 24 24.44 3.12 26.53
C CYS A 24 23.77 4.10 27.52
N PRO A 25 24.40 5.22 27.90
CA PRO A 25 23.78 6.17 28.81
C PRO A 25 22.58 6.79 28.10
N ARG A 26 21.36 6.43 28.53
CA ARG A 26 20.16 7.21 28.21
C ARG A 26 20.44 8.61 28.74
N LEU A 27 20.60 9.58 27.84
CA LEU A 27 20.46 10.98 28.17
C LEU A 27 19.09 11.14 28.84
N GLN A 28 19.06 11.19 30.17
CA GLN A 28 17.91 11.66 30.93
C GLN A 28 17.83 13.16 30.65
N ILE A 29 17.17 13.52 29.55
CA ILE A 29 16.70 14.88 29.37
C ILE A 29 15.66 15.07 30.47
N SER A 30 15.99 15.83 31.51
CA SER A 30 15.02 16.24 32.54
C SER A 30 14.06 17.23 31.89
N VAL A 31 13.01 16.72 31.29
CA VAL A 31 12.02 17.59 30.67
C VAL A 31 11.12 18.16 31.78
N GLN A 32 11.39 19.41 32.17
CA GLN A 32 10.49 20.18 33.02
C GLN A 32 9.26 20.60 32.20
N TYR A 33 8.18 19.84 32.31
CA TYR A 33 6.90 20.10 31.65
C TYR A 33 6.09 21.11 32.47
N SER A 34 5.94 22.35 32.00
CA SER A 34 5.60 23.50 32.86
C SER A 34 4.20 24.12 32.67
N SER A 35 3.19 23.37 32.20
CA SER A 35 1.80 23.86 32.20
C SER A 35 0.78 22.86 32.73
N ALA A 36 -0.26 23.35 33.42
CA ALA A 36 -1.38 22.53 33.88
C ALA A 36 -2.12 21.85 32.71
N ALA A 37 -2.18 22.50 31.55
CA ALA A 37 -2.74 21.92 30.33
C ALA A 37 -1.93 20.71 29.83
N GLN A 38 -0.59 20.76 29.93
CA GLN A 38 0.27 19.64 29.55
C GLN A 38 0.09 18.45 30.50
N LEU A 39 -0.10 18.69 31.79
CA LEU A 39 -0.42 17.63 32.76
C LEU A 39 -1.78 16.99 32.49
N ALA A 40 -2.81 17.80 32.22
CA ALA A 40 -4.13 17.30 31.87
C ALA A 40 -4.12 16.49 30.55
N LEU A 41 -3.40 16.97 29.53
CA LEU A 41 -3.19 16.24 28.28
C LEU A 41 -2.56 14.87 28.54
N ARG A 42 -1.50 14.80 29.36
CA ARG A 42 -0.87 13.52 29.71
C ARG A 42 -1.84 12.56 30.37
N GLY A 43 -2.64 13.01 31.34
CA GLY A 43 -3.65 12.16 31.98
C GLY A 43 -4.65 11.58 30.97
N ILE A 44 -5.11 12.39 30.01
CA ILE A 44 -5.99 11.93 28.92
C ILE A 44 -5.28 10.90 28.03
N LEU A 45 -4.04 11.18 27.63
CA LEU A 45 -3.26 10.29 26.76
C LEU A 45 -2.92 8.97 27.45
N ASP A 46 -2.49 9.00 28.72
CA ASP A 46 -2.15 7.81 29.50
C ASP A 46 -3.37 6.89 29.65
N SER A 47 -4.57 7.46 29.86
CA SER A 47 -5.82 6.70 29.86
C SER A 47 -6.06 6.01 28.50
N GLN A 48 -5.97 6.75 27.39
CA GLN A 48 -6.19 6.18 26.05
C GLN A 48 -5.15 5.11 25.69
N LEU A 49 -3.88 5.32 26.06
CA LEU A 49 -2.82 4.34 25.82
C LEU A 49 -3.02 3.09 26.68
N SER A 50 -3.48 3.25 27.94
CA SER A 50 -3.86 2.12 28.78
C SER A 50 -4.99 1.31 28.16
N ASP A 51 -6.01 1.97 27.60
CA ASP A 51 -7.11 1.30 26.90
C ASP A 51 -6.62 0.51 25.69
N ILE A 52 -5.68 1.04 24.89
CA ILE A 52 -5.08 0.34 23.75
C ILE A 52 -4.31 -0.91 24.21
N HIS A 53 -3.53 -0.81 25.30
CA HIS A 53 -2.82 -1.94 25.88
C HIS A 53 -3.78 -3.01 26.42
N GLN A 54 -4.78 -2.61 27.19
CA GLN A 54 -5.79 -3.53 27.76
C GLN A 54 -6.61 -4.21 26.66
N ALA A 55 -6.89 -3.50 25.56
CA ALA A 55 -7.56 -4.06 24.39
C ALA A 55 -6.67 -5.01 23.56
N GLY A 56 -5.36 -5.09 23.84
CA GLY A 56 -4.44 -5.91 23.07
C GLY A 56 -4.25 -5.44 21.62
N THR A 57 -4.53 -4.15 21.34
CA THR A 57 -4.42 -3.56 19.99
C THR A 57 -3.17 -2.69 19.82
N TRP A 58 -2.30 -2.68 20.83
CA TRP A 58 -0.97 -2.09 20.75
C TRP A 58 -0.18 -2.71 19.60
N LYS A 59 0.53 -1.88 18.84
CA LYS A 59 1.30 -2.31 17.68
C LYS A 59 2.77 -2.04 17.94
N ASP A 60 3.56 -3.10 17.99
CA ASP A 60 5.01 -3.00 18.07
C ASP A 60 5.63 -3.05 16.66
N GLU A 61 6.50 -2.09 16.38
CA GLU A 61 7.22 -2.04 15.12
C GLU A 61 8.47 -2.94 15.16
N ARG A 62 8.50 -3.94 14.28
CA ARG A 62 9.68 -4.79 14.07
C ARG A 62 10.65 -4.09 13.11
N VAL A 63 11.84 -3.75 13.61
CA VAL A 63 12.84 -2.95 12.87
C VAL A 63 13.64 -3.83 11.91
N ILE A 64 13.41 -3.69 10.61
CA ILE A 64 14.21 -4.34 9.57
C ILE A 64 15.55 -3.60 9.41
N THR A 65 16.66 -4.32 9.37
CA THR A 65 18.03 -3.75 9.31
C THR A 65 18.77 -4.01 7.99
N THR A 66 18.10 -4.63 7.02
CA THR A 66 18.62 -4.88 5.66
C THR A 66 17.78 -4.18 4.60
N LYS A 67 18.24 -4.20 3.35
CA LYS A 67 17.39 -3.87 2.20
C LYS A 67 16.17 -4.79 2.13
N GLN A 68 15.10 -4.36 1.47
CA GLN A 68 13.88 -5.15 1.31
C GLN A 68 14.09 -6.29 0.30
N ALA A 69 13.88 -7.54 0.73
CA ALA A 69 14.13 -8.74 -0.08
C ALA A 69 13.31 -9.92 0.46
N PRO A 70 13.28 -11.08 -0.24
CA PRO A 70 12.73 -12.32 0.31
C PRO A 70 13.35 -12.71 1.65
N GLU A 71 14.64 -12.45 1.86
CA GLU A 71 15.33 -12.70 3.11
C GLU A 71 15.79 -11.37 3.74
N ILE A 72 15.42 -11.14 5.01
CA ILE A 72 15.72 -9.89 5.74
C ILE A 72 16.28 -10.15 7.13
N ALA A 73 17.04 -9.20 7.68
CA ALA A 73 17.37 -9.20 9.11
C ALA A 73 16.43 -8.27 9.88
N VAL A 74 16.01 -8.69 11.07
CA VAL A 74 15.13 -7.94 11.97
C VAL A 74 15.82 -7.77 13.32
N HIS A 75 15.80 -6.56 13.88
CA HIS A 75 16.41 -6.25 15.16
C HIS A 75 15.89 -7.19 16.26
N GLY A 76 16.82 -7.77 17.03
CA GLY A 76 16.50 -8.73 18.09
C GLY A 76 16.42 -10.19 17.64
N GLN A 77 16.47 -10.46 16.32
CA GLN A 77 16.57 -11.81 15.77
C GLN A 77 18.04 -12.17 15.51
N THR A 78 18.42 -13.41 15.81
CA THR A 78 19.79 -13.90 15.59
C THR A 78 20.04 -14.31 14.15
N GLU A 79 19.03 -14.90 13.51
CA GLU A 79 19.06 -15.35 12.13
C GLU A 79 18.22 -14.43 11.24
N LYS A 80 18.47 -14.50 9.93
CA LYS A 80 17.61 -13.84 8.95
C LYS A 80 16.27 -14.57 8.81
N LEU A 81 15.25 -13.83 8.39
CA LEU A 81 13.88 -14.29 8.24
C LEU A 81 13.44 -14.21 6.77
N LEU A 82 12.61 -15.15 6.34
CA LEU A 82 11.91 -15.10 5.07
C LEU A 82 10.67 -14.18 5.18
N ASN A 83 10.64 -13.11 4.40
CA ASN A 83 9.59 -12.11 4.42
C ASN A 83 8.43 -12.49 3.49
N PHE A 84 7.27 -12.72 4.10
CA PHE A 84 6.02 -13.05 3.43
C PHE A 84 4.90 -12.04 3.74
N CYS A 85 5.25 -10.83 4.20
CA CYS A 85 4.29 -9.77 4.53
C CYS A 85 4.65 -8.41 3.89
N ALA A 86 5.48 -8.38 2.85
CA ALA A 86 5.77 -7.18 2.09
C ALA A 86 4.85 -7.04 0.87
N ASN A 87 4.47 -5.80 0.53
CA ASN A 87 3.80 -5.48 -0.74
C ASN A 87 4.78 -5.42 -1.94
N ASN A 88 5.95 -6.05 -1.84
CA ASN A 88 6.98 -6.06 -2.88
C ASN A 88 6.73 -7.21 -3.88
N TYR A 89 5.58 -7.16 -4.57
CA TYR A 89 5.05 -8.28 -5.38
C TYR A 89 5.98 -8.73 -6.51
N LEU A 90 6.75 -7.80 -7.09
CA LEU A 90 7.67 -8.11 -8.19
C LEU A 90 9.13 -8.17 -7.77
N GLY A 91 9.45 -7.98 -6.48
CA GLY A 91 10.83 -7.95 -6.01
C GLY A 91 11.61 -6.66 -6.35
N LEU A 92 10.94 -5.63 -6.89
CA LEU A 92 11.60 -4.45 -7.43
C LEU A 92 12.18 -3.51 -6.39
N SER A 93 11.75 -3.56 -5.12
CA SER A 93 12.22 -2.65 -4.06
C SER A 93 13.73 -2.65 -3.80
N SER A 94 14.45 -3.67 -4.25
CA SER A 94 15.91 -3.73 -4.16
C SER A 94 16.55 -4.33 -5.41
N HIS A 95 15.85 -4.23 -6.54
CA HIS A 95 16.37 -4.67 -7.82
C HIS A 95 17.57 -3.79 -8.24
N PRO A 96 18.68 -4.38 -8.73
CA PRO A 96 19.90 -3.64 -9.03
C PRO A 96 19.67 -2.45 -9.98
N GLU A 97 18.85 -2.62 -11.01
CA GLU A 97 18.56 -1.56 -11.98
C GLU A 97 17.74 -0.41 -11.36
N VAL A 98 16.80 -0.69 -10.45
CA VAL A 98 16.06 0.37 -9.73
C VAL A 98 17.01 1.17 -8.84
N ILE A 99 17.89 0.48 -8.12
CA ILE A 99 18.88 1.12 -7.25
C ILE A 99 19.85 1.98 -8.08
N GLN A 100 20.28 1.49 -9.24
CA GLN A 100 21.19 2.25 -10.10
C GLN A 100 20.49 3.48 -10.68
N ALA A 101 19.27 3.36 -11.20
CA ALA A 101 18.50 4.49 -11.70
C ALA A 101 18.26 5.55 -10.60
N ALA A 102 17.98 5.11 -9.37
CA ALA A 102 17.87 5.99 -8.21
C ALA A 102 19.17 6.75 -7.91
N LYS A 103 20.34 6.10 -7.99
CA LYS A 103 21.64 6.76 -7.82
C LYS A 103 21.94 7.76 -8.93
N ASP A 104 21.69 7.39 -10.18
CA ASP A 104 21.91 8.27 -11.33
C ASP A 104 21.01 9.52 -11.23
N ALA A 105 19.77 9.35 -10.77
CA ALA A 105 18.86 10.45 -10.49
C ALA A 105 19.36 11.35 -9.35
N LEU A 106 19.92 10.79 -8.27
CA LEU A 106 20.54 11.57 -7.20
C LEU A 106 21.70 12.42 -7.71
N ASP A 107 22.58 11.83 -8.52
CA ASP A 107 23.76 12.52 -9.05
C ASP A 107 23.39 13.64 -10.03
N LYS A 108 22.36 13.43 -10.86
CA LYS A 108 21.92 14.40 -11.88
C LYS A 108 20.99 15.48 -11.33
N TYR A 109 20.04 15.12 -10.48
CA TYR A 109 18.91 15.99 -10.07
C TYR A 109 18.94 16.41 -8.60
N GLY A 110 19.81 15.80 -7.79
CA GLY A 110 19.89 16.02 -6.36
C GLY A 110 18.85 15.22 -5.56
N ASN A 111 18.88 15.39 -4.24
CA ASN A 111 18.05 14.63 -3.31
C ASN A 111 16.57 15.06 -3.28
N GLY A 112 16.28 16.34 -3.50
CA GLY A 112 14.93 16.89 -3.39
C GLY A 112 14.85 18.34 -3.85
N LEU A 113 13.62 18.83 -4.00
CA LEU A 113 13.34 20.11 -4.66
C LEU A 113 13.02 21.25 -3.69
N SER A 114 12.74 20.93 -2.42
CA SER A 114 12.32 21.90 -1.40
C SER A 114 11.15 22.79 -1.84
N SER A 115 10.27 22.27 -2.70
CA SER A 115 9.22 23.04 -3.36
C SER A 115 8.07 22.16 -3.86
N VAL A 116 6.90 22.77 -3.97
CA VAL A 116 5.71 22.21 -4.61
C VAL A 116 5.85 22.28 -6.14
N ARG A 117 5.03 21.51 -6.86
CA ARG A 117 5.15 21.33 -8.32
C ARG A 117 5.14 22.64 -9.11
N PHE A 118 4.22 23.54 -8.81
CA PHE A 118 3.97 24.73 -9.64
C PHE A 118 4.99 25.87 -9.44
N ILE A 119 5.73 25.89 -8.32
CA ILE A 119 6.69 26.97 -8.03
C ILE A 119 8.04 26.66 -8.69
N CYS A 120 8.72 25.63 -8.18
CA CYS A 120 10.02 25.18 -8.71
C CYS A 120 10.29 23.70 -8.39
N GLY A 121 9.22 22.91 -8.16
CA GLY A 121 9.32 21.50 -7.85
C GLY A 121 9.25 20.56 -9.06
N THR A 122 8.86 21.05 -10.24
CA THR A 122 8.72 20.19 -11.42
C THR A 122 10.03 20.09 -12.22
N GLN A 123 10.61 18.89 -12.23
CA GLN A 123 11.68 18.49 -13.17
C GLN A 123 11.11 17.70 -14.37
N ASP A 124 11.92 17.54 -15.42
CA ASP A 124 11.68 16.69 -16.60
C ASP A 124 11.25 15.27 -16.21
N LEU A 125 11.94 14.63 -15.26
CA LEU A 125 11.62 13.28 -14.77
C LEU A 125 10.16 13.13 -14.30
N HIS A 126 9.58 14.17 -13.70
CA HIS A 126 8.18 14.11 -13.25
C HIS A 126 7.22 14.04 -14.44
N LYS A 127 7.52 14.78 -15.51
CA LYS A 127 6.70 14.77 -16.73
C LYS A 127 6.88 13.48 -17.51
N GLU A 128 8.11 13.00 -17.64
CA GLU A 128 8.39 11.69 -18.24
C GLU A 128 7.67 10.56 -17.50
N LEU A 129 7.64 10.61 -16.16
CA LEU A 129 6.92 9.64 -15.33
C LEU A 129 5.39 9.72 -15.55
N GLU A 130 4.80 10.92 -15.54
CA GLU A 130 3.38 11.13 -15.85
C GLU A 130 3.01 10.56 -17.24
N GLU A 131 3.83 10.81 -18.25
CA GLU A 131 3.60 10.29 -19.61
C GLU A 131 3.73 8.76 -19.67
N LYS A 132 4.74 8.17 -19.01
CA LYS A 132 4.91 6.71 -18.95
C LYS A 132 3.71 6.03 -18.29
N ILE A 133 3.21 6.58 -17.19
CA ILE A 133 2.03 6.06 -16.49
C ILE A 133 0.78 6.18 -17.37
N SER A 134 0.59 7.31 -18.05
CA SER A 134 -0.54 7.52 -18.96
C SER A 134 -0.53 6.51 -20.10
N ARG A 135 0.64 6.26 -20.71
CA ARG A 135 0.80 5.22 -21.74
C ARG A 135 0.58 3.81 -21.19
N PHE A 136 1.05 3.52 -19.98
CA PHE A 136 0.90 2.22 -19.35
C PHE A 136 -0.58 1.87 -19.15
N HIS A 137 -1.38 2.81 -18.63
CA HIS A 137 -2.83 2.64 -18.42
C HIS A 137 -3.68 2.96 -19.66
N GLU A 138 -3.08 3.37 -20.79
CA GLU A 138 -3.81 3.81 -21.98
C GLU A 138 -4.82 4.94 -21.69
N ARG A 139 -4.40 5.92 -20.88
CA ARG A 139 -5.18 7.10 -20.52
C ARG A 139 -4.56 8.38 -21.07
N GLU A 140 -5.35 9.44 -21.09
CA GLU A 140 -4.96 10.71 -21.72
C GLU A 140 -3.84 11.44 -20.97
N ASP A 141 -3.87 11.43 -19.63
CA ASP A 141 -2.90 12.16 -18.80
C ASP A 141 -2.79 11.56 -17.39
N THR A 142 -1.77 11.97 -16.63
CA THR A 142 -1.49 11.53 -15.26
C THR A 142 -0.97 12.69 -14.39
N ILE A 143 -1.37 12.70 -13.12
CA ILE A 143 -0.84 13.61 -12.09
C ILE A 143 -0.19 12.79 -10.96
N LEU A 144 0.98 13.23 -10.50
CA LEU A 144 1.73 12.60 -9.41
C LEU A 144 1.43 13.21 -8.03
N TYR A 145 1.46 12.36 -7.00
CA TYR A 145 1.31 12.69 -5.59
C TYR A 145 2.40 12.02 -4.75
N ALA A 146 2.66 12.53 -3.54
CA ALA A 146 3.67 11.96 -2.64
C ALA A 146 3.36 10.50 -2.24
N CYS A 147 2.08 10.14 -2.18
CA CYS A 147 1.62 8.77 -2.03
C CYS A 147 0.21 8.61 -2.62
N CYS A 148 -0.28 7.37 -2.77
CA CYS A 148 -1.66 7.15 -3.24
C CYS A 148 -2.71 7.54 -2.18
N PHE A 149 -2.32 7.65 -0.91
CA PHE A 149 -3.20 8.24 0.10
C PHE A 149 -3.58 9.68 -0.29
N ASP A 150 -2.59 10.48 -0.67
CA ASP A 150 -2.78 11.86 -1.12
C ASP A 150 -3.56 11.94 -2.45
N ALA A 151 -3.29 11.02 -3.38
CA ALA A 151 -4.03 10.93 -4.64
C ALA A 151 -5.54 10.69 -4.40
N ASN A 152 -5.86 9.76 -3.50
CA ASN A 152 -7.24 9.48 -3.10
C ASN A 152 -7.86 10.66 -2.34
N ALA A 153 -7.16 11.20 -1.35
CA ALA A 153 -7.67 12.29 -0.52
C ALA A 153 -7.93 13.57 -1.34
N GLY A 154 -7.06 13.87 -2.31
CA GLY A 154 -7.11 15.07 -3.13
C GLY A 154 -8.04 15.01 -4.34
N LEU A 155 -8.66 13.87 -4.62
CA LEU A 155 -9.54 13.67 -5.78
C LEU A 155 -10.94 14.23 -5.52
N PHE A 156 -11.60 13.74 -4.47
CA PHE A 156 -13.05 13.90 -4.31
C PHE A 156 -13.46 15.35 -4.00
N GLU A 157 -12.67 16.08 -3.20
CA GLU A 157 -12.96 17.50 -2.91
C GLU A 157 -12.73 18.42 -4.12
N ALA A 158 -11.82 18.04 -5.03
CA ALA A 158 -11.47 18.83 -6.20
C ALA A 158 -12.49 18.65 -7.33
N LEU A 159 -13.04 17.43 -7.45
CA LEU A 159 -13.99 17.05 -8.49
C LEU A 159 -15.45 17.24 -8.10
N MET A 160 -15.84 16.83 -6.89
CA MET A 160 -17.24 16.64 -6.50
C MET A 160 -17.81 17.80 -5.68
N THR A 161 -19.04 18.21 -5.96
CA THR A 161 -19.77 19.29 -5.30
C THR A 161 -20.99 18.76 -4.52
N PRO A 162 -21.73 19.60 -3.75
CA PRO A 162 -22.98 19.17 -3.11
C PRO A 162 -24.07 18.66 -4.05
N ASP A 163 -23.98 18.96 -5.35
CA ASP A 163 -24.95 18.53 -6.37
C ASP A 163 -24.65 17.11 -6.90
N ASP A 164 -23.53 16.52 -6.49
CA ASP A 164 -23.05 15.23 -6.97
C ASP A 164 -23.25 14.12 -5.93
N ALA A 165 -23.02 12.88 -6.34
CA ALA A 165 -23.13 11.68 -5.51
C ALA A 165 -21.92 10.75 -5.66
N ILE A 166 -21.43 10.23 -4.55
CA ILE A 166 -20.37 9.23 -4.47
C ILE A 166 -20.95 7.94 -3.91
N LEU A 167 -20.74 6.83 -4.63
CA LEU A 167 -21.17 5.49 -4.26
C LEU A 167 -19.92 4.68 -3.93
N SER A 168 -19.72 4.35 -2.66
CA SER A 168 -18.47 3.79 -2.15
C SER A 168 -18.68 2.38 -1.60
N ASP A 169 -17.89 1.43 -2.08
CA ASP A 169 -17.80 0.08 -1.49
C ASP A 169 -17.43 0.18 -0.01
N GLU A 170 -18.07 -0.60 0.85
CA GLU A 170 -17.85 -0.54 2.29
C GLU A 170 -16.46 -0.95 2.77
N LEU A 171 -15.70 -1.70 1.97
CA LEU A 171 -14.34 -2.12 2.30
C LEU A 171 -13.26 -1.29 1.61
N ASN A 172 -13.64 -0.17 0.97
CA ASN A 172 -12.69 0.76 0.38
C ASN A 172 -11.58 1.17 1.34
N HIS A 173 -10.38 1.35 0.79
CA HIS A 173 -9.22 1.75 1.58
C HIS A 173 -9.46 3.06 2.36
N ALA A 174 -8.84 3.19 3.52
CA ALA A 174 -9.02 4.35 4.42
C ALA A 174 -8.77 5.70 3.73
N SER A 175 -7.83 5.77 2.78
CA SER A 175 -7.57 6.99 2.01
C SER A 175 -8.74 7.44 1.13
N ILE A 176 -9.47 6.48 0.56
CA ILE A 176 -10.69 6.76 -0.20
C ILE A 176 -11.75 7.30 0.75
N ILE A 177 -11.97 6.61 1.88
CA ILE A 177 -12.94 7.02 2.91
C ILE A 177 -12.64 8.44 3.39
N ASP A 178 -11.38 8.75 3.71
CA ASP A 178 -10.98 10.07 4.18
C ASP A 178 -11.10 11.13 3.09
N GLY A 179 -10.78 10.82 1.83
CA GLY A 179 -11.03 11.71 0.69
C GLY A 179 -12.52 12.02 0.50
N ILE A 180 -13.38 11.01 0.56
CA ILE A 180 -14.84 11.17 0.49
C ILE A 180 -15.35 12.01 1.67
N ARG A 181 -14.76 11.88 2.87
CA ARG A 181 -15.11 12.72 4.03
C ARG A 181 -14.82 14.20 3.80
N LEU A 182 -13.76 14.54 3.05
CA LEU A 182 -13.45 15.92 2.65
C LEU A 182 -14.42 16.49 1.60
N SER A 183 -15.04 15.63 0.79
CA SER A 183 -16.03 16.03 -0.21
C SER A 183 -17.37 16.45 0.43
N LYS A 184 -18.06 17.37 -0.24
CA LYS A 184 -19.42 17.82 0.10
C LYS A 184 -20.52 17.07 -0.65
N ALA A 185 -20.17 16.17 -1.56
CA ALA A 185 -21.14 15.36 -2.30
C ALA A 185 -21.99 14.49 -1.38
N LYS A 186 -23.15 14.04 -1.90
CA LYS A 186 -23.97 13.02 -1.26
C LYS A 186 -23.19 11.70 -1.24
N LYS A 187 -23.28 10.96 -0.14
CA LYS A 187 -22.44 9.77 0.12
C LYS A 187 -23.35 8.57 0.32
N PHE A 188 -23.20 7.59 -0.56
CA PHE A 188 -23.91 6.32 -0.50
C PHE A 188 -22.88 5.22 -0.30
N ARG A 189 -23.05 4.41 0.75
CA ARG A 189 -22.20 3.23 0.98
C ARG A 189 -22.97 2.00 0.55
N TYR A 190 -22.38 1.18 -0.30
CA TYR A 190 -22.94 -0.12 -0.70
C TYR A 190 -22.12 -1.27 -0.11
N LYS A 191 -22.77 -2.41 0.11
CA LYS A 191 -22.16 -3.64 0.65
C LYS A 191 -21.09 -4.17 -0.30
N ASN A 192 -20.06 -4.78 0.27
CA ASN A 192 -18.88 -5.18 -0.49
C ASN A 192 -19.23 -6.11 -1.65
N LYS A 193 -18.86 -5.72 -2.88
CA LYS A 193 -19.13 -6.47 -4.11
C LYS A 193 -20.62 -6.80 -4.36
N ASP A 194 -21.55 -6.11 -3.70
CA ASP A 194 -23.00 -6.33 -3.86
C ASP A 194 -23.57 -5.39 -4.94
N MET A 195 -23.66 -5.88 -6.17
CA MET A 195 -24.16 -5.11 -7.30
C MET A 195 -25.65 -4.77 -7.19
N LYS A 196 -26.42 -5.54 -6.41
CA LYS A 196 -27.83 -5.24 -6.16
C LYS A 196 -27.96 -4.03 -5.22
N ASP A 197 -27.20 -4.03 -4.12
CA ASP A 197 -27.17 -2.88 -3.20
C ASP A 197 -26.58 -1.64 -3.89
N LEU A 198 -25.52 -1.79 -4.71
CA LEU A 198 -25.02 -0.71 -5.56
C LEU A 198 -26.12 -0.14 -6.48
N GLU A 199 -26.89 -0.99 -7.14
CA GLU A 199 -28.00 -0.54 -8.00
C GLU A 199 -29.07 0.22 -7.19
N GLU A 200 -29.40 -0.24 -5.99
CA GLU A 200 -30.32 0.47 -5.08
C GLU A 200 -29.77 1.86 -4.73
N LYS A 201 -28.47 1.99 -4.42
CA LYS A 201 -27.81 3.30 -4.20
C LYS A 201 -27.75 4.18 -5.44
N LEU A 202 -27.61 3.61 -6.64
CA LEU A 202 -27.67 4.37 -7.89
C LEU A 202 -29.05 4.97 -8.13
N LYS A 203 -30.12 4.26 -7.77
CA LYS A 203 -31.51 4.76 -7.82
C LYS A 203 -31.72 5.87 -6.76
N GLU A 204 -31.22 5.69 -5.54
CA GLU A 204 -31.27 6.73 -4.50
C GLU A 204 -30.50 8.01 -4.89
N ALA A 205 -29.44 7.87 -5.69
CA ALA A 205 -28.63 8.97 -6.20
C ALA A 205 -29.23 9.66 -7.46
N GLU A 206 -30.45 9.30 -7.87
CA GLU A 206 -31.12 9.95 -9.00
C GLU A 206 -31.24 11.47 -8.80
N GLY A 207 -31.07 12.22 -9.89
CA GLY A 207 -31.05 13.69 -9.87
C GLY A 207 -29.72 14.33 -9.42
N ALA A 208 -28.71 13.54 -9.02
CA ALA A 208 -27.35 14.05 -8.86
C ALA A 208 -26.78 14.46 -10.23
N ARG A 209 -26.07 15.59 -10.27
CA ARG A 209 -25.42 16.11 -11.49
C ARG A 209 -24.35 15.15 -12.02
N MET A 210 -23.55 14.60 -11.11
CA MET A 210 -22.55 13.57 -11.37
C MET A 210 -22.69 12.44 -10.35
N LYS A 211 -22.57 11.20 -10.81
CA LYS A 211 -22.50 10.01 -9.96
C LYS A 211 -21.14 9.36 -10.16
N LEU A 212 -20.44 9.04 -9.07
CA LEU A 212 -19.13 8.39 -9.11
C LEU A 212 -19.19 7.10 -8.29
N ILE A 213 -19.02 5.96 -8.95
CA ILE A 213 -18.88 4.65 -8.32
C ILE A 213 -17.41 4.45 -7.97
N VAL A 214 -17.13 4.10 -6.72
CA VAL A 214 -15.79 4.08 -6.12
C VAL A 214 -15.54 2.71 -5.49
N THR A 215 -14.48 2.03 -5.94
CA THR A 215 -14.05 0.74 -5.38
C THR A 215 -12.53 0.60 -5.38
N ASP A 216 -11.96 -0.16 -4.45
CA ASP A 216 -10.68 -0.81 -4.65
C ASP A 216 -10.81 -1.79 -5.83
N GLY A 217 -9.80 -1.90 -6.69
CA GLY A 217 -9.75 -2.94 -7.71
C GLY A 217 -9.48 -4.32 -7.09
N VAL A 218 -8.56 -4.37 -6.12
CA VAL A 218 -8.29 -5.56 -5.30
C VAL A 218 -8.33 -5.20 -3.83
N PHE A 219 -9.21 -5.85 -3.08
CA PHE A 219 -9.40 -5.61 -1.65
C PHE A 219 -8.21 -6.13 -0.82
N SER A 220 -7.52 -5.20 -0.16
CA SER A 220 -6.20 -5.42 0.46
C SER A 220 -6.11 -6.49 1.57
N MET A 221 -7.23 -6.82 2.23
CA MET A 221 -7.30 -7.82 3.30
C MET A 221 -7.79 -9.18 2.82
N ASP A 222 -8.43 -9.23 1.66
CA ASP A 222 -9.16 -10.39 1.15
C ASP A 222 -8.49 -11.02 -0.08
N GLY A 223 -7.69 -10.24 -0.83
CA GLY A 223 -7.17 -10.69 -2.12
C GLY A 223 -8.25 -10.98 -3.15
N LYS A 224 -9.43 -10.35 -2.99
CA LYS A 224 -10.56 -10.46 -3.91
C LYS A 224 -10.54 -9.32 -4.91
N VAL A 225 -10.89 -9.63 -6.15
CA VAL A 225 -11.03 -8.65 -7.22
C VAL A 225 -12.46 -8.09 -7.22
N ALA A 226 -12.62 -6.79 -7.47
CA ALA A 226 -13.93 -6.16 -7.65
C ALA A 226 -14.65 -6.72 -8.90
N PRO A 227 -15.99 -6.84 -8.89
CA PRO A 227 -16.76 -7.31 -10.04
C PRO A 227 -16.89 -6.20 -11.10
N LEU A 228 -15.75 -5.81 -11.71
CA LEU A 228 -15.64 -4.58 -12.49
C LEU A 228 -16.56 -4.56 -13.71
N ASN A 229 -16.76 -5.70 -14.37
CA ASN A 229 -17.68 -5.81 -15.51
C ASN A 229 -19.12 -5.41 -15.12
N GLU A 230 -19.66 -6.01 -14.05
CA GLU A 230 -21.01 -5.73 -13.57
C GLU A 230 -21.15 -4.29 -13.03
N LEU A 231 -20.09 -3.78 -12.39
CA LEU A 231 -20.02 -2.41 -11.91
C LEU A 231 -20.07 -1.41 -13.08
N CYS A 232 -19.28 -1.64 -14.13
CA CYS A 232 -19.31 -0.82 -15.34
C CYS A 232 -20.64 -0.93 -16.09
N ASP A 233 -21.28 -2.11 -16.12
CA ASP A 233 -22.62 -2.27 -16.71
C ASP A 233 -23.66 -1.38 -15.98
N LEU A 234 -23.57 -1.31 -14.65
CA LEU A 234 -24.39 -0.39 -13.85
C LEU A 234 -24.00 1.07 -14.07
N ALA A 235 -22.70 1.37 -14.19
CA ALA A 235 -22.24 2.72 -14.48
C ALA A 235 -22.82 3.24 -15.80
N GLU A 236 -22.76 2.45 -16.86
CA GLU A 236 -23.35 2.75 -18.17
C GLU A 236 -24.87 2.91 -18.08
N LYS A 237 -25.56 1.96 -17.45
CA LYS A 237 -27.03 1.98 -17.29
C LYS A 237 -27.55 3.22 -16.60
N TYR A 238 -26.82 3.70 -15.59
CA TYR A 238 -27.25 4.84 -14.77
C TYR A 238 -26.51 6.15 -15.13
N GLY A 239 -25.61 6.16 -16.12
CA GLY A 239 -24.82 7.35 -16.45
C GLY A 239 -23.94 7.82 -15.29
N ALA A 240 -23.25 6.89 -14.64
CA ALA A 240 -22.26 7.17 -13.60
C ALA A 240 -20.84 7.00 -14.14
N LEU A 241 -19.90 7.75 -13.56
CA LEU A 241 -18.47 7.55 -13.72
C LEU A 241 -17.99 6.44 -12.79
N THR A 242 -16.83 5.90 -13.10
CA THR A 242 -16.15 4.84 -12.35
C THR A 242 -14.76 5.28 -11.91
N PHE A 243 -14.47 5.00 -10.64
CA PHE A 243 -13.17 5.20 -10.03
C PHE A 243 -12.71 3.86 -9.44
N ILE A 244 -11.45 3.51 -9.72
CA ILE A 244 -10.79 2.35 -9.12
C ILE A 244 -9.47 2.71 -8.45
N ASP A 245 -9.24 2.14 -7.27
CA ASP A 245 -7.91 2.10 -6.63
C ASP A 245 -7.19 0.79 -6.98
N GLU A 246 -6.16 0.91 -7.81
CA GLU A 246 -5.37 -0.16 -8.39
C GLU A 246 -4.07 -0.44 -7.62
N CYS A 247 -3.91 0.09 -6.40
CA CYS A 247 -2.67 -0.07 -5.64
C CYS A 247 -2.25 -1.54 -5.45
N HIS A 248 -3.22 -2.45 -5.39
CA HIS A 248 -2.99 -3.89 -5.21
C HIS A 248 -3.12 -4.68 -6.51
N ALA A 249 -3.02 -4.07 -7.68
CA ALA A 249 -3.12 -4.79 -8.95
C ALA A 249 -2.18 -4.26 -10.04
N THR A 250 -1.97 -2.93 -10.10
CA THR A 250 -0.99 -2.34 -11.03
C THR A 250 0.38 -3.01 -10.89
N GLY A 251 0.94 -3.37 -12.03
CA GLY A 251 2.27 -3.93 -12.24
C GLY A 251 2.29 -5.44 -12.42
N PHE A 252 1.27 -6.16 -11.96
CA PHE A 252 1.34 -7.63 -11.91
C PHE A 252 0.03 -8.37 -12.13
N LEU A 253 -1.12 -7.69 -12.13
CA LEU A 253 -2.40 -8.30 -12.45
C LEU A 253 -2.79 -7.98 -13.90
N GLY A 254 -3.24 -8.99 -14.64
CA GLY A 254 -3.43 -8.92 -16.10
C GLY A 254 -2.18 -9.37 -16.86
N ASP A 255 -2.33 -9.64 -18.15
CA ASP A 255 -1.28 -10.21 -19.00
C ASP A 255 -0.01 -9.35 -19.09
N THR A 256 -0.17 -8.02 -19.04
CA THR A 256 0.93 -7.04 -19.04
C THR A 256 1.04 -6.29 -17.71
N GLY A 257 0.24 -6.68 -16.72
CA GLY A 257 0.26 -6.11 -15.38
C GLY A 257 -0.51 -4.80 -15.28
N ARG A 258 -1.37 -4.44 -16.25
CA ARG A 258 -2.06 -3.14 -16.26
C ARG A 258 -3.05 -2.96 -15.13
N GLY A 259 -3.52 -4.06 -14.52
CA GLY A 259 -4.40 -4.03 -13.38
C GLY A 259 -5.67 -4.82 -13.61
N THR A 260 -6.72 -4.49 -12.86
CA THR A 260 -7.96 -5.26 -12.87
C THR A 260 -8.72 -5.18 -14.20
N GLU A 261 -8.65 -4.06 -14.91
CA GLU A 261 -9.28 -3.92 -16.23
C GLU A 261 -8.75 -4.95 -17.24
N GLU A 262 -7.43 -5.11 -17.31
CA GLU A 262 -6.80 -6.08 -18.22
C GLU A 262 -7.12 -7.51 -17.77
N TYR A 263 -7.04 -7.78 -16.48
CA TYR A 263 -7.36 -9.09 -15.91
C TYR A 263 -8.79 -9.54 -16.18
N LEU A 264 -9.75 -8.60 -16.19
CA LEU A 264 -11.17 -8.86 -16.43
C LEU A 264 -11.61 -8.64 -17.88
N ASN A 265 -10.66 -8.39 -18.79
CA ASN A 265 -10.90 -8.11 -20.21
C ASN A 265 -11.88 -6.95 -20.46
N CYS A 266 -11.76 -5.87 -19.67
CA CYS A 266 -12.63 -4.70 -19.72
C CYS A 266 -11.86 -3.38 -19.82
N MET A 267 -10.68 -3.42 -20.46
CA MET A 267 -9.84 -2.25 -20.74
C MET A 267 -10.63 -1.05 -21.26
N GLY A 268 -10.42 0.10 -20.61
CA GLY A 268 -10.99 1.39 -21.03
C GLY A 268 -12.42 1.64 -20.54
N ARG A 269 -13.03 0.73 -19.78
CA ARG A 269 -14.35 0.95 -19.17
C ARG A 269 -14.30 1.77 -17.88
N VAL A 270 -13.10 1.93 -17.28
CA VAL A 270 -12.92 2.76 -16.09
C VAL A 270 -12.47 4.18 -16.41
N ASP A 271 -13.14 5.17 -15.81
CA ASP A 271 -12.85 6.58 -16.06
C ASP A 271 -11.61 7.08 -15.30
N ILE A 272 -11.47 6.71 -14.03
CA ILE A 272 -10.42 7.24 -13.15
C ILE A 272 -9.70 6.11 -12.45
N ILE A 273 -8.37 6.10 -12.56
CA ILE A 273 -7.51 5.12 -11.89
C ILE A 273 -6.58 5.86 -10.93
N ASN A 274 -6.59 5.45 -9.67
CA ASN A 274 -5.55 5.77 -8.72
C ASN A 274 -4.67 4.55 -8.46
N SER A 275 -3.37 4.75 -8.31
CA SER A 275 -2.47 3.67 -7.88
C SER A 275 -1.20 4.21 -7.21
N THR A 276 -0.31 3.32 -6.81
CA THR A 276 0.89 3.62 -6.02
C THR A 276 2.17 3.13 -6.67
N LEU A 277 3.25 3.87 -6.42
CA LEU A 277 4.62 3.46 -6.72
C LEU A 277 5.27 2.66 -5.57
N GLY A 278 4.61 2.61 -4.40
CA GLY A 278 5.12 2.01 -3.16
C GLY A 278 4.85 0.52 -2.96
N LYS A 279 4.41 -0.19 -3.99
CA LYS A 279 4.12 -1.63 -3.94
C LYS A 279 4.87 -2.37 -5.04
N ALA A 280 4.16 -2.88 -6.04
CA ALA A 280 4.77 -3.63 -7.14
C ALA A 280 5.77 -2.79 -7.97
N LEU A 281 5.54 -1.47 -8.06
CA LEU A 281 6.27 -0.57 -8.94
C LEU A 281 7.56 0.01 -8.31
N GLY A 282 8.33 -0.84 -7.62
CA GLY A 282 9.63 -0.45 -7.06
C GLY A 282 9.62 -0.09 -5.58
N GLY A 283 8.48 -0.05 -4.90
CA GLY A 283 8.41 0.16 -3.45
C GLY A 283 8.86 1.55 -2.96
N GLY A 284 9.03 2.51 -3.86
CA GLY A 284 9.38 3.89 -3.53
C GLY A 284 8.18 4.70 -3.00
N ALA A 285 8.41 5.97 -2.64
CA ALA A 285 7.30 6.88 -2.39
C ALA A 285 6.56 7.19 -3.71
N GLY A 286 5.27 7.50 -3.64
CA GLY A 286 4.52 7.94 -4.81
C GLY A 286 3.13 7.34 -4.95
N GLY A 287 2.23 8.16 -5.46
CA GLY A 287 0.96 7.75 -6.02
C GLY A 287 0.59 8.63 -7.18
N TYR A 288 -0.46 8.25 -7.89
CA TYR A 288 -0.92 9.01 -9.04
C TYR A 288 -2.40 8.82 -9.28
N THR A 289 -2.95 9.76 -10.06
CA THR A 289 -4.27 9.67 -10.69
C THR A 289 -4.09 9.76 -12.19
N THR A 290 -4.70 8.85 -12.94
CA THR A 290 -4.72 8.86 -14.40
C THR A 290 -6.15 8.71 -14.92
N GLY A 291 -6.45 9.35 -16.06
CA GLY A 291 -7.80 9.47 -16.59
C GLY A 291 -7.90 10.56 -17.66
N PRO A 292 -9.09 11.14 -17.89
CA PRO A 292 -9.31 12.20 -18.87
C PRO A 292 -8.47 13.44 -18.60
N LYS A 293 -7.92 14.05 -19.65
CA LYS A 293 -7.02 15.19 -19.55
C LYS A 293 -7.61 16.35 -18.76
N GLN A 294 -8.89 16.66 -18.96
CA GLN A 294 -9.58 17.75 -18.27
C GLN A 294 -9.69 17.50 -16.75
N LEU A 295 -9.87 16.24 -16.34
CA LEU A 295 -9.84 15.87 -14.92
C LEU A 295 -8.43 16.10 -14.36
N ILE A 296 -7.40 15.61 -15.04
CA ILE A 296 -6.02 15.74 -14.55
C ILE A 296 -5.62 17.23 -14.49
N ASP A 297 -5.99 18.03 -15.48
CA ASP A 297 -5.76 19.48 -15.47
C ASP A 297 -6.53 20.16 -14.33
N LEU A 298 -7.77 19.78 -14.04
CA LEU A 298 -8.52 20.26 -12.88
C LEU A 298 -7.80 19.93 -11.56
N LEU A 299 -7.32 18.69 -11.41
CA LEU A 299 -6.59 18.25 -10.22
C LEU A 299 -5.31 19.06 -10.03
N ARG A 300 -4.56 19.35 -11.10
CA ARG A 300 -3.38 20.20 -11.03
C ARG A 300 -3.67 21.62 -10.54
N GLN A 301 -4.90 22.12 -10.75
CA GLN A 301 -5.32 23.46 -10.32
C GLN A 301 -6.03 23.50 -8.96
N LYS A 302 -6.57 22.37 -8.47
CA LYS A 302 -7.43 22.36 -7.28
C LYS A 302 -7.06 21.35 -6.20
N SER A 303 -6.39 20.26 -6.56
CA SER A 303 -6.12 19.17 -5.61
C SER A 303 -5.16 19.66 -4.52
N ARG A 304 -5.64 19.76 -3.28
CA ARG A 304 -4.87 20.37 -2.19
C ARG A 304 -3.57 19.61 -1.90
N PRO A 305 -3.54 18.26 -1.84
CA PRO A 305 -2.28 17.54 -1.62
C PRO A 305 -1.25 17.78 -2.74
N TYR A 306 -1.69 18.07 -3.98
CA TYR A 306 -0.78 18.41 -5.08
C TYR A 306 -0.22 19.84 -4.97
N LEU A 307 -1.06 20.80 -4.54
CA LEU A 307 -0.70 22.22 -4.49
C LEU A 307 0.11 22.60 -3.24
N PHE A 308 -0.09 21.89 -2.13
CA PHE A 308 0.43 22.26 -0.82
C PHE A 308 1.35 21.20 -0.18
N SER A 309 1.75 20.18 -0.94
CA SER A 309 2.76 19.20 -0.51
C SER A 309 4.00 19.29 -1.40
N ASN A 310 5.16 18.99 -0.80
CA ASN A 310 6.41 18.97 -1.54
C ASN A 310 6.37 17.93 -2.66
N THR A 311 7.06 18.24 -3.75
CA THR A 311 7.19 17.34 -4.89
C THR A 311 7.93 16.05 -4.50
N LEU A 312 7.58 14.94 -5.15
CA LEU A 312 8.32 13.68 -5.05
C LEU A 312 9.82 13.87 -5.29
N PRO A 313 10.68 13.13 -4.57
CA PRO A 313 12.12 13.20 -4.80
C PRO A 313 12.49 12.49 -6.13
N PRO A 314 13.53 12.95 -6.85
CA PRO A 314 13.93 12.40 -8.15
C PRO A 314 14.19 10.88 -8.24
N PRO A 315 14.69 10.19 -7.19
CA PRO A 315 15.02 8.76 -7.27
C PRO A 315 13.84 7.79 -7.44
N VAL A 316 12.61 8.29 -7.48
CA VAL A 316 11.42 7.48 -7.75
C VAL A 316 11.33 7.24 -9.25
N VAL A 317 12.04 6.22 -9.75
CA VAL A 317 12.10 5.89 -11.19
C VAL A 317 11.19 4.71 -11.54
N PHE A 318 10.43 4.88 -12.63
CA PHE A 318 9.57 3.89 -13.25
C PHE A 318 10.15 3.54 -14.63
N ASP A 319 10.84 2.41 -14.74
CA ASP A 319 11.31 1.91 -16.04
C ASP A 319 11.11 0.39 -16.22
N LEU A 320 11.14 -0.41 -15.15
CA LEU A 320 11.21 -1.87 -15.26
C LEU A 320 9.90 -2.58 -15.60
N LEU A 321 8.75 -1.92 -15.53
CA LEU A 321 7.46 -2.59 -15.67
C LEU A 321 7.03 -2.80 -17.11
N MET A 322 7.48 -1.94 -18.04
CA MET A 322 7.07 -2.06 -19.45
C MET A 322 7.65 -3.31 -20.14
N ASN A 323 8.61 -4.00 -19.51
CA ASN A 323 9.28 -5.19 -20.06
C ASN A 323 9.16 -6.44 -19.16
N GLY A 324 8.29 -6.42 -18.14
CA GLY A 324 8.33 -7.35 -17.00
C GLY A 324 7.57 -8.68 -17.13
N SER A 325 7.28 -9.18 -18.34
CA SER A 325 6.38 -10.34 -18.52
C SER A 325 6.81 -11.60 -17.74
N ASP A 326 8.11 -11.81 -17.53
CA ASP A 326 8.62 -12.95 -16.77
C ASP A 326 8.37 -12.80 -15.26
N LEU A 327 8.44 -11.59 -14.70
CA LEU A 327 8.15 -11.36 -13.28
C LEU A 327 6.66 -11.56 -12.98
N ILE A 328 5.79 -11.16 -13.92
CA ILE A 328 4.34 -11.36 -13.84
C ILE A 328 4.01 -12.86 -13.82
N LYS A 329 4.58 -13.62 -14.76
CA LYS A 329 4.45 -15.09 -14.78
C LYS A 329 4.97 -15.70 -13.49
N LYS A 330 6.15 -15.27 -13.03
CA LYS A 330 6.79 -15.82 -11.83
C LYS A 330 5.96 -15.60 -10.57
N VAL A 331 5.39 -14.41 -10.36
CA VAL A 331 4.53 -14.16 -9.20
C VAL A 331 3.23 -14.99 -9.29
N ALA A 332 2.66 -15.18 -10.48
CA ALA A 332 1.48 -16.01 -10.68
C ALA A 332 1.77 -17.50 -10.39
N GLU A 333 2.90 -18.03 -10.88
CA GLU A 333 3.36 -19.40 -10.63
C GLU A 333 3.63 -19.62 -9.13
N ASN A 334 4.36 -18.72 -8.49
CA ASN A 334 4.65 -18.76 -7.06
C ASN A 334 3.37 -18.70 -6.23
N THR A 335 2.41 -17.85 -6.62
CA THR A 335 1.11 -17.74 -5.95
C THR A 335 0.32 -19.04 -6.08
N LYS A 336 0.26 -19.63 -7.28
CA LYS A 336 -0.40 -20.92 -7.52
C LYS A 336 0.24 -22.04 -6.69
N LEU A 337 1.58 -22.09 -6.63
CA LEU A 337 2.32 -23.06 -5.85
C LEU A 337 1.94 -22.98 -4.36
N PHE A 338 2.08 -21.80 -3.76
CA PHE A 338 1.77 -21.60 -2.34
C PHE A 338 0.32 -21.96 -2.01
N ARG A 339 -0.64 -21.44 -2.80
CA ARG A 339 -2.07 -21.70 -2.59
C ARG A 339 -2.42 -23.18 -2.71
N THR A 340 -1.84 -23.88 -3.69
CA THR A 340 -2.05 -25.32 -3.89
C THR A 340 -1.57 -26.11 -2.68
N LYS A 341 -0.35 -25.83 -2.20
CA LYS A 341 0.23 -26.56 -1.08
C LYS A 341 -0.49 -26.27 0.24
N MET A 342 -0.84 -25.01 0.51
CA MET A 342 -1.62 -24.63 1.69
C MET A 342 -3.00 -25.28 1.72
N THR A 343 -3.70 -25.32 0.58
CA THR A 343 -5.00 -25.97 0.47
C THR A 343 -4.87 -27.49 0.67
N ALA A 344 -3.86 -28.12 0.06
CA ALA A 344 -3.59 -29.55 0.23
C ALA A 344 -3.24 -29.93 1.68
N ALA A 345 -2.63 -29.01 2.43
CA ALA A 345 -2.34 -29.17 3.84
C ALA A 345 -3.56 -29.02 4.77
N GLY A 346 -4.72 -28.61 4.25
CA GLY A 346 -5.96 -28.46 5.02
C GLY A 346 -6.26 -27.03 5.48
N PHE A 347 -5.43 -26.04 5.14
CA PHE A 347 -5.69 -24.65 5.52
C PHE A 347 -6.86 -24.04 4.75
N HIS A 348 -7.70 -23.27 5.45
CA HIS A 348 -8.68 -22.41 4.82
C HIS A 348 -8.03 -21.10 4.36
N ILE A 349 -7.87 -20.94 3.04
CA ILE A 349 -7.41 -19.71 2.40
C ILE A 349 -8.52 -19.09 1.55
N ILE A 350 -8.52 -17.75 1.43
CA ILE A 350 -9.48 -17.00 0.61
C ILE A 350 -8.78 -16.22 -0.53
N GLY A 351 -9.56 -15.51 -1.35
CA GLY A 351 -9.09 -14.65 -2.45
C GLY A 351 -9.13 -15.33 -3.82
N ASP A 352 -8.96 -14.53 -4.86
CA ASP A 352 -9.26 -14.90 -6.26
C ASP A 352 -7.98 -15.27 -7.04
N GLY A 353 -7.10 -16.08 -6.44
CA GLY A 353 -5.80 -16.41 -7.03
C GLY A 353 -4.77 -15.27 -6.99
N HIS A 354 -5.09 -14.20 -6.25
CA HIS A 354 -4.22 -13.04 -6.06
C HIS A 354 -2.99 -13.34 -5.18
N PRO A 355 -1.84 -12.65 -5.35
CA PRO A 355 -0.65 -12.80 -4.49
C PRO A 355 -0.87 -12.48 -3.00
N ILE A 356 -1.96 -11.79 -2.67
CA ILE A 356 -2.47 -11.70 -1.29
C ILE A 356 -3.24 -12.98 -1.02
N THR A 357 -2.68 -13.84 -0.18
CA THR A 357 -3.29 -15.12 0.23
C THR A 357 -3.56 -15.09 1.73
N PRO A 358 -4.77 -14.69 2.15
CA PRO A 358 -5.13 -14.70 3.56
C PRO A 358 -5.40 -16.12 4.05
N VAL A 359 -4.69 -16.52 5.10
CA VAL A 359 -4.88 -17.79 5.82
C VAL A 359 -5.81 -17.52 7.01
N MET A 360 -7.01 -18.06 6.97
CA MET A 360 -8.07 -17.74 7.92
C MET A 360 -7.85 -18.49 9.24
N LEU A 361 -7.85 -17.75 10.35
CA LEU A 361 -7.70 -18.30 11.70
C LEU A 361 -8.92 -18.01 12.59
N GLY A 362 -9.69 -16.97 12.26
CA GLY A 362 -10.91 -16.57 12.95
C GLY A 362 -10.64 -15.84 14.27
N ASP A 363 -9.94 -16.50 15.20
CA ASP A 363 -9.62 -15.97 16.52
C ASP A 363 -8.40 -15.03 16.50
N ALA A 364 -8.52 -13.91 17.21
CA ALA A 364 -7.52 -12.84 17.22
C ALA A 364 -6.25 -13.24 17.97
N ARG A 365 -6.39 -13.91 19.12
CA ARG A 365 -5.25 -14.35 19.93
C ARG A 365 -4.48 -15.43 19.19
N LEU A 366 -5.19 -16.38 18.60
CA LEU A 366 -4.61 -17.41 17.74
C LEU A 366 -3.80 -16.78 16.60
N ALA A 367 -4.31 -15.76 15.92
CA ALA A 367 -3.58 -15.11 14.83
C ALA A 367 -2.27 -14.43 15.27
N VAL A 368 -2.25 -13.82 16.45
CA VAL A 368 -1.02 -13.22 17.02
C VAL A 368 -0.03 -14.32 17.39
N GLU A 369 -0.46 -15.31 18.18
CA GLU A 369 0.42 -16.41 18.61
C GLU A 369 0.94 -17.23 17.42
N PHE A 370 0.12 -17.42 16.38
CA PHE A 370 0.54 -18.11 15.16
C PHE A 370 1.63 -17.32 14.45
N ALA A 371 1.49 -16.00 14.31
CA ALA A 371 2.51 -15.15 13.67
C ALA A 371 3.83 -15.15 14.46
N ASP A 372 3.77 -15.17 15.79
CA ASP A 372 4.96 -15.24 16.64
C ASP A 372 5.67 -16.61 16.50
N GLU A 373 4.94 -17.71 16.45
CA GLU A 373 5.54 -19.04 16.24
C GLU A 373 6.12 -19.24 14.82
N MET A 374 5.54 -18.57 13.82
CA MET A 374 6.10 -18.50 12.47
C MET A 374 7.43 -17.72 12.47
N LEU A 375 7.51 -16.65 13.26
CA LEU A 375 8.74 -15.87 13.42
C LEU A 375 9.88 -16.72 13.99
N ASP A 376 9.59 -17.51 15.03
CA ASP A 376 10.54 -18.47 15.62
C ASP A 376 11.04 -19.54 14.64
N ARG A 377 10.29 -19.77 13.55
CA ARG A 377 10.62 -20.67 12.44
C ARG A 377 11.34 -19.98 11.29
N GLY A 378 11.73 -18.73 11.46
CA GLY A 378 12.40 -17.96 10.44
C GLY A 378 11.45 -17.40 9.38
N ILE A 379 10.13 -17.38 9.60
CA ILE A 379 9.14 -16.88 8.63
C ILE A 379 8.47 -15.62 9.17
N TYR A 380 8.70 -14.51 8.49
CA TYR A 380 8.11 -13.23 8.86
C TYR A 380 6.76 -13.02 8.18
N VAL A 381 5.71 -13.15 8.98
CA VAL A 381 4.32 -12.89 8.62
C VAL A 381 3.64 -12.03 9.69
N ILE A 382 2.51 -11.41 9.33
CA ILE A 382 1.73 -10.57 10.24
C ILE A 382 0.29 -11.10 10.32
N GLY A 383 -0.18 -11.28 11.56
CA GLY A 383 -1.58 -11.51 11.87
C GLY A 383 -2.37 -10.21 11.87
N PHE A 384 -3.56 -10.26 11.28
CA PHE A 384 -4.49 -9.14 11.23
C PHE A 384 -5.74 -9.47 12.03
N THR A 385 -6.11 -8.57 12.93
CA THR A 385 -7.23 -8.69 13.85
C THR A 385 -8.07 -7.40 13.82
N PHE A 386 -9.16 -7.35 14.58
CA PHE A 386 -9.94 -6.13 14.76
C PHE A 386 -9.06 -4.98 15.31
N PRO A 387 -9.16 -3.74 14.80
CA PRO A 387 -10.16 -3.22 13.86
C PRO A 387 -9.82 -3.35 12.37
N VAL A 388 -8.68 -3.97 12.01
CA VAL A 388 -8.25 -4.06 10.61
C VAL A 388 -9.14 -5.03 9.81
N VAL A 389 -9.57 -6.12 10.45
CA VAL A 389 -10.55 -7.07 9.92
C VAL A 389 -11.69 -7.27 10.92
N PRO A 390 -12.90 -7.67 10.48
CA PRO A 390 -14.02 -7.91 11.40
C PRO A 390 -13.68 -8.94 12.50
N LYS A 391 -14.35 -8.81 13.66
CA LYS A 391 -14.24 -9.80 14.74
C LYS A 391 -14.63 -11.19 14.24
N GLY A 392 -13.90 -12.22 14.69
CA GLY A 392 -14.10 -13.60 14.23
C GLY A 392 -13.57 -13.90 12.83
N GLN A 393 -12.88 -12.95 12.19
CA GLN A 393 -12.27 -13.13 10.87
C GLN A 393 -10.76 -12.82 10.86
N ALA A 394 -10.09 -13.06 11.99
CA ALA A 394 -8.65 -12.89 12.09
C ALA A 394 -7.92 -13.83 11.11
N ARG A 395 -6.77 -13.38 10.61
CA ARG A 395 -6.05 -14.08 9.54
C ARG A 395 -4.57 -13.72 9.51
N ILE A 396 -3.75 -14.60 8.97
CA ILE A 396 -2.41 -14.22 8.51
C ILE A 396 -2.50 -13.79 7.06
N ARG A 397 -2.07 -12.57 6.74
CA ARG A 397 -2.04 -12.12 5.33
C ARG A 397 -0.68 -12.42 4.73
N VAL A 398 -0.59 -13.53 4.01
CA VAL A 398 0.62 -13.91 3.26
C VAL A 398 0.63 -13.17 1.93
N GLN A 399 1.81 -12.69 1.55
CA GLN A 399 2.04 -11.89 0.36
C GLN A 399 3.17 -12.53 -0.45
N ILE A 400 2.81 -13.02 -1.64
CA ILE A 400 3.72 -13.73 -2.52
C ILE A 400 4.41 -12.76 -3.46
N SER A 401 5.71 -12.98 -3.68
CA SER A 401 6.56 -12.18 -4.55
C SER A 401 7.10 -13.03 -5.71
N ALA A 402 7.35 -12.41 -6.85
CA ALA A 402 8.15 -12.98 -7.94
C ALA A 402 9.57 -13.34 -7.47
N ALA A 403 10.09 -12.63 -6.46
CA ALA A 403 11.43 -12.84 -5.94
C ALA A 403 11.56 -14.07 -5.02
N HIS A 404 10.44 -14.66 -4.56
CA HIS A 404 10.50 -15.88 -3.77
C HIS A 404 10.94 -17.08 -4.62
N SER A 405 11.87 -17.87 -4.10
CA SER A 405 12.23 -19.16 -4.69
C SER A 405 11.19 -20.24 -4.35
N THR A 406 11.18 -21.33 -5.12
CA THR A 406 10.32 -22.50 -4.82
C THR A 406 10.63 -23.06 -3.43
N GLU A 407 11.91 -23.14 -3.07
CA GLU A 407 12.39 -23.63 -1.78
C GLU A 407 11.98 -22.72 -0.63
N GLU A 408 12.00 -21.40 -0.82
CA GLU A 408 11.51 -20.44 0.19
C GLU A 408 10.00 -20.57 0.42
N ILE A 409 9.22 -20.77 -0.65
CA ILE A 409 7.78 -21.03 -0.57
C ILE A 409 7.53 -22.34 0.19
N ASP A 410 8.30 -23.38 -0.12
CA ASP A 410 8.17 -24.69 0.51
C ASP A 410 8.46 -24.64 2.00
N ARG A 411 9.55 -23.97 2.40
CA ARG A 411 9.87 -23.72 3.81
C ARG A 411 8.76 -22.95 4.54
N CYS A 412 8.16 -21.95 3.89
CA CYS A 412 7.05 -21.20 4.46
C CYS A 412 5.83 -22.10 4.68
N VAL A 413 5.47 -22.92 3.69
CA VAL A 413 4.38 -23.90 3.79
C VAL A 413 4.63 -24.92 4.90
N GLU A 414 5.84 -25.48 4.98
CA GLU A 414 6.23 -26.43 6.04
C GLU A 414 6.08 -25.81 7.43
N ALA A 415 6.56 -24.58 7.62
CA ALA A 415 6.39 -23.85 8.87
C ALA A 415 4.90 -23.63 9.21
N PHE A 416 4.08 -23.26 8.23
CA PHE A 416 2.63 -23.18 8.41
C PHE A 416 2.06 -24.51 8.86
N ILE A 417 2.40 -25.63 8.20
CA ILE A 417 1.91 -26.97 8.55
C ILE A 417 2.25 -27.34 10.00
N ASP A 418 3.49 -27.09 10.41
CA ASP A 418 3.97 -27.42 11.74
C ASP A 418 3.24 -26.64 12.83
N VAL A 419 3.14 -25.31 12.66
CA VAL A 419 2.40 -24.45 13.60
C VAL A 419 0.91 -24.78 13.56
N GLY A 420 0.38 -25.07 12.37
CA GLY A 420 -1.01 -25.45 12.13
C GLY A 420 -1.44 -26.67 12.92
N LYS A 421 -0.67 -27.76 12.82
CA LYS A 421 -0.89 -28.99 13.59
C LYS A 421 -0.76 -28.76 15.09
N LYS A 422 0.26 -28.00 15.51
CA LYS A 422 0.50 -27.70 16.93
C LYS A 422 -0.64 -26.90 17.55
N LYS A 423 -1.23 -25.96 16.80
CA LYS A 423 -2.35 -25.11 17.24
C LYS A 423 -3.74 -25.75 16.99
N GLY A 424 -3.79 -26.91 16.33
CA GLY A 424 -5.04 -27.63 16.05
C GLY A 424 -5.95 -26.94 15.03
N VAL A 425 -5.37 -26.23 14.05
CA VAL A 425 -6.14 -25.56 12.98
C VAL A 425 -6.19 -26.35 11.67
N ILE A 426 -5.39 -27.41 11.56
CA ILE A 426 -5.40 -28.43 10.50
C ILE A 426 -5.12 -29.82 11.07
#